data_AF-J3IPJ2-F1
#
_entry.id   AF-J3IPJ2-F1
#
_cell.length_a   1.000
_cell.length_b   1.000
_cell.length_c   1.000
_cell.angle_alpha   90.00
_cell.angle_beta   90.00
_cell.angle_gamma   90.00
#
_symmetry.space_group_name_H-M   'P 1'
#
loop_
_entity.id
_entity.type
_entity.pdbx_description
1 polymer ?
#
loop_
_entity_poly.entity_id
_entity_poly.type
_entity_poly.pdbx_seq_one_letter_code
_entity_poly.pdbx_strand_id
1 'polypeptide(L)'
;MGTDFDEGSFKKARSFLLAFSTLLLVLWYFKAEMSTLSILGNSIKFTTNTHDTWLLLSVANAYFFFRFVQHLPPKWADQGETATKHHERTLIRITQTLYSRANTRSAMEHFNANPEHKTSKDIKIYPAGRMDYEVSQGPTGEMNGDPRSSVVRFTLRCTYEADNGNLCTVDGYLNRITPHRLVILYSRVAGFIKNLFLSPWFTEHIFPMLFALSATGVGIWSWCEMQ
;
A
#
# COMPACT_ATOMS: atom_id res chain seq x y z
N MET A 1 2.28 23.43 20.77
CA MET A 1 3.75 23.26 20.61
C MET A 1 3.98 22.76 19.19
N GLY A 2 4.90 23.40 18.46
CA GLY A 2 4.85 23.59 17.00
C GLY A 2 4.85 22.32 16.14
N THR A 3 3.91 22.26 15.21
CA THR A 3 3.81 21.30 14.10
C THR A 3 4.76 21.62 12.93
N ASP A 4 5.68 22.57 13.11
CA ASP A 4 6.65 23.01 12.09
C ASP A 4 7.99 22.24 12.16
N PHE A 5 8.20 21.44 13.21
CA PHE A 5 9.20 20.38 13.19
C PHE A 5 8.61 19.21 12.38
N ASP A 6 8.99 19.09 11.11
CA ASP A 6 9.53 17.84 10.53
C ASP A 6 9.22 17.61 9.04
N GLU A 7 8.25 18.30 8.45
CA GLU A 7 7.94 18.10 7.02
C GLU A 7 9.12 18.53 6.12
N GLY A 8 9.78 19.64 6.46
CA GLY A 8 10.94 20.16 5.73
C GLY A 8 12.25 19.41 6.03
N SER A 9 12.44 18.96 7.28
CA SER A 9 13.65 18.24 7.70
C SER A 9 13.72 16.84 7.07
N PHE A 10 12.58 16.14 7.01
CA PHE A 10 12.45 14.83 6.35
C PHE A 10 12.73 14.91 4.85
N LYS A 11 12.10 15.86 4.13
CA LYS A 11 12.31 16.04 2.68
C LYS A 11 13.77 16.37 2.37
N LYS A 12 14.42 17.16 3.22
CA LYS A 12 15.84 17.50 3.11
C LYS A 12 16.74 16.29 3.38
N ALA A 13 16.49 15.53 4.43
CA ALA A 13 17.23 14.30 4.75
C ALA A 13 17.11 13.27 3.62
N ARG A 14 15.89 13.08 3.08
CA ARG A 14 15.61 12.22 1.92
C ARG A 14 16.41 12.65 0.70
N SER A 15 16.38 13.94 0.38
CA SER A 15 17.07 14.48 -0.79
C SER A 15 18.58 14.32 -0.68
N PHE A 16 19.16 14.56 0.50
CA PHE A 16 20.60 14.34 0.72
C PHE A 16 20.98 12.87 0.61
N LEU A 17 20.20 11.98 1.21
CA LEU A 17 20.43 10.54 1.13
C LEU A 17 20.43 10.08 -0.33
N LEU A 18 19.39 10.42 -1.10
CA LEU A 18 19.28 10.04 -2.51
C LEU A 18 20.39 10.64 -3.37
N ALA A 19 20.71 11.93 -3.18
CA ALA A 19 21.76 12.60 -3.94
C ALA A 19 23.13 11.96 -3.67
N PHE A 20 23.46 11.69 -2.40
CA PHE A 20 24.74 11.13 -2.01
C PHE A 20 24.85 9.65 -2.41
N SER A 21 23.78 8.86 -2.24
CA SER A 21 23.72 7.48 -2.72
C SER A 21 23.84 7.39 -4.24
N THR A 22 23.21 8.31 -4.98
CA THR A 22 23.35 8.39 -6.44
C THR A 22 24.77 8.74 -6.83
N LEU A 23 25.37 9.74 -6.18
CA LEU A 23 26.76 10.12 -6.40
C LEU A 23 27.69 8.93 -6.22
N LEU A 24 27.56 8.20 -5.10
CA LEU A 24 28.37 7.01 -4.81
C LEU A 24 28.21 5.93 -5.90
N LEU A 25 26.98 5.64 -6.32
CA LEU A 25 26.72 4.66 -7.38
C LEU A 25 27.23 5.12 -8.75
N VAL A 26 27.18 6.42 -9.05
CA VAL A 26 27.74 6.99 -10.29
C VAL A 26 29.27 6.89 -10.29
N LEU A 27 29.93 7.24 -9.18
CA LEU A 27 31.37 7.05 -9.02
C LEU A 27 31.75 5.57 -9.24
N TRP A 28 30.94 4.66 -8.71
CA TRP A 28 31.17 3.23 -8.84
C TRP A 28 30.97 2.76 -10.29
N TYR A 29 29.88 3.19 -10.93
CA TYR A 29 29.54 2.81 -12.30
C TYR A 29 30.63 3.22 -13.30
N PHE A 30 31.15 4.44 -13.17
CA PHE A 30 32.23 4.91 -14.02
C PHE A 30 33.59 4.30 -13.69
N LYS A 31 33.65 3.42 -12.67
CA LYS A 31 34.89 2.96 -12.03
C LYS A 31 35.86 4.12 -11.90
N ALA A 32 35.33 5.26 -11.44
CA ALA A 32 36.00 6.54 -11.60
C ALA A 32 37.42 6.38 -11.08
N GLU A 33 38.40 6.43 -12.00
CA GLU A 33 39.81 6.53 -11.64
C GLU A 33 39.92 7.82 -10.85
N MET A 34 39.84 7.71 -9.53
CA MET A 34 39.82 8.83 -8.58
C MET A 34 41.21 9.49 -8.51
N SER A 35 41.83 9.76 -9.65
CA SER A 35 43.05 10.57 -9.73
C SER A 35 42.74 12.04 -9.43
N THR A 36 41.53 12.51 -9.78
CA THR A 36 41.04 13.86 -9.46
C THR A 36 39.53 13.89 -9.26
N LEU A 37 39.07 14.38 -8.10
CA LEU A 37 37.66 14.70 -7.88
C LEU A 37 37.55 16.20 -7.66
N SER A 38 36.81 16.89 -8.53
CA SER A 38 36.59 18.33 -8.46
C SER A 38 35.26 18.60 -7.77
N ILE A 39 35.32 18.97 -6.50
CA ILE A 39 34.15 19.45 -5.74
C ILE A 39 34.31 20.95 -5.60
N LEU A 40 33.30 21.72 -6.05
CA LEU A 40 33.25 23.19 -5.93
C LEU A 40 34.43 23.94 -6.59
N GLY A 41 34.98 23.41 -7.68
CA GLY A 41 36.05 24.09 -8.44
C GLY A 41 37.46 23.88 -7.88
N ASN A 42 37.61 23.10 -6.80
CA ASN A 42 38.89 22.62 -6.32
C ASN A 42 39.07 21.15 -6.70
N SER A 43 40.08 20.88 -7.55
CA SER A 43 40.51 19.53 -7.89
C SER A 43 41.37 18.98 -6.76
N ILE A 44 40.83 18.04 -6.00
CA ILE A 44 41.62 17.29 -5.03
C ILE A 44 42.24 16.11 -5.79
N LYS A 45 43.56 16.13 -5.95
CA LYS A 45 44.33 14.99 -6.48
C LYS A 45 44.48 13.95 -5.37
N PHE A 46 43.82 12.80 -5.50
CA PHE A 46 43.95 11.70 -4.54
C PHE A 46 45.07 10.76 -5.00
N THR A 47 46.31 11.18 -4.83
CA THR A 47 47.48 10.45 -5.36
C THR A 47 48.01 9.35 -4.44
N THR A 48 47.39 9.05 -3.29
CA THR A 48 48.02 8.09 -2.35
C THR A 48 47.08 7.18 -1.55
N ASN A 49 45.77 7.44 -1.46
CA ASN A 49 44.84 6.55 -0.72
C ASN A 49 43.43 6.52 -1.35
N THR A 50 43.34 6.17 -2.62
CA THR A 50 42.04 5.94 -3.29
C THR A 50 41.23 4.81 -2.64
N HIS A 51 41.90 3.87 -1.98
CA HIS A 51 41.31 2.78 -1.21
C HIS A 51 40.44 3.30 -0.04
N ASP A 52 40.97 4.19 0.80
CA ASP A 52 40.26 4.70 1.98
C ASP A 52 39.08 5.61 1.62
N THR A 53 39.07 6.16 0.40
CA THR A 53 37.97 7.01 -0.07
C THR A 53 36.65 6.25 -0.20
N TRP A 54 36.67 4.99 -0.65
CA TRP A 54 35.45 4.16 -0.73
C TRP A 54 34.86 3.86 0.63
N LEU A 55 35.71 3.61 1.61
CA LEU A 55 35.29 3.44 3.01
C LEU A 55 34.69 4.74 3.55
N LEU A 56 35.35 5.88 3.34
CA LEU A 56 34.88 7.18 3.80
C LEU A 56 33.52 7.54 3.20
N LEU A 57 33.33 7.32 1.89
CA LEU A 57 32.07 7.52 1.19
C LEU A 57 30.97 6.58 1.74
N SER A 58 31.29 5.33 2.02
CA SER A 58 30.35 4.36 2.60
C SER A 58 29.91 4.77 4.00
N VAL A 59 30.85 5.22 4.86
CA VAL A 59 30.56 5.73 6.21
C VAL A 59 29.70 7.00 6.14
N ALA A 60 30.01 7.92 5.21
CA ALA A 60 29.20 9.12 5.00
C ALA A 60 27.77 8.78 4.53
N ASN A 61 27.61 7.82 3.62
CA ASN A 61 26.29 7.37 3.17
C ASN A 61 25.52 6.66 4.29
N ALA A 62 26.19 5.84 5.10
CA ALA A 62 25.61 5.23 6.29
C ALA A 62 25.16 6.28 7.33
N TYR A 63 25.94 7.33 7.54
CA TYR A 63 25.54 8.47 8.38
C TYR A 63 24.26 9.14 7.85
N PHE A 64 24.16 9.39 6.54
CA PHE A 64 22.94 9.95 5.95
C PHE A 64 21.75 8.99 6.08
N PHE A 65 21.98 7.68 5.99
CA PHE A 65 20.95 6.67 6.21
C PHE A 65 20.40 6.73 7.64
N PHE A 66 21.28 6.72 8.65
CA PHE A 66 20.84 6.83 10.05
C PHE A 66 20.15 8.16 10.32
N ARG A 67 20.65 9.26 9.75
CA ARG A 67 20.00 10.57 9.83
C ARG A 67 18.61 10.55 9.22
N PHE A 68 18.41 9.89 8.08
CA PHE A 68 17.09 9.72 7.47
C PHE A 68 16.15 8.92 8.37
N VAL A 69 16.62 7.81 8.96
CA VAL A 69 15.84 6.98 9.90
C VAL A 69 15.42 7.79 11.13
N GLN A 70 16.28 8.65 11.66
CA GLN A 70 15.96 9.52 12.81
C GLN A 70 14.88 10.57 12.49
N HIS A 71 14.76 11.01 11.23
CA HIS A 71 13.79 12.02 10.81
C HIS A 71 12.52 11.39 10.19
N LEU A 72 12.32 10.08 10.33
CA LEU A 72 11.08 9.44 9.88
C LEU A 72 9.89 9.97 10.68
N PRO A 73 8.77 10.31 10.02
CA PRO A 73 7.59 10.79 10.73
C PRO A 73 7.03 9.71 11.67
N PRO A 74 6.45 10.06 12.83
CA PRO A 74 5.98 9.06 13.83
C PRO A 74 4.97 8.03 13.31
N LYS A 75 4.23 8.36 12.23
CA LYS A 75 3.26 7.49 11.56
C LYS A 75 3.76 6.96 10.22
N TRP A 76 5.07 6.93 9.98
CA TRP A 76 5.64 6.47 8.73
C TRP A 76 5.29 5.02 8.39
N ALA A 77 4.93 4.16 9.36
CA ALA A 77 4.51 2.78 9.09
C ALA A 77 3.02 2.67 8.71
N ASP A 78 2.23 3.71 8.95
CA ASP A 78 0.82 3.74 8.58
C ASP A 78 0.71 4.10 7.09
N GLN A 79 0.30 3.13 6.28
CA GLN A 79 0.06 3.34 4.85
C GLN A 79 -1.20 4.19 4.57
N GLY A 80 -1.90 4.62 5.63
CA GLY A 80 -3.02 5.55 5.60
C GLY A 80 -4.31 4.93 5.05
N GLU A 81 -5.34 5.78 4.93
CA GLU A 81 -6.66 5.38 4.43
C GLU A 81 -6.65 4.82 3.00
N THR A 82 -5.64 5.17 2.21
CA THR A 82 -5.50 4.69 0.84
C THR A 82 -5.31 3.17 0.83
N ALA A 83 -4.53 2.65 1.79
CA ALA A 83 -4.27 1.24 1.88
C ALA A 83 -5.49 0.42 2.29
N THR A 84 -6.26 0.92 3.25
CA THR A 84 -7.52 0.31 3.66
C THR A 84 -8.55 0.34 2.52
N LYS A 85 -8.68 1.45 1.78
CA LYS A 85 -9.55 1.55 0.60
C LYS A 85 -9.18 0.53 -0.48
N HIS A 86 -7.89 0.32 -0.75
CA HIS A 86 -7.45 -0.69 -1.72
C HIS A 86 -7.73 -2.11 -1.26
N HIS A 87 -7.53 -2.39 0.03
CA HIS A 87 -7.89 -3.67 0.64
C HIS A 87 -9.40 -3.95 0.52
N GLU A 88 -10.23 -3.00 0.98
CA GLU A 88 -11.69 -3.09 0.93
C GLU A 88 -12.20 -3.33 -0.49
N ARG A 89 -11.75 -2.52 -1.46
CA ARG A 89 -12.16 -2.65 -2.86
C ARG A 89 -11.78 -4.01 -3.45
N THR A 90 -10.61 -4.52 -3.07
CA THR A 90 -10.12 -5.83 -3.54
C THR A 90 -10.92 -6.96 -2.91
N LEU A 91 -11.17 -6.88 -1.59
CA LEU A 91 -11.97 -7.86 -0.86
C LEU A 91 -13.41 -7.92 -1.38
N ILE A 92 -14.06 -6.77 -1.59
CA ILE A 92 -15.43 -6.69 -2.13
C ILE A 92 -15.50 -7.35 -3.50
N ARG A 93 -14.58 -7.01 -4.41
CA ARG A 93 -14.56 -7.59 -5.77
C ARG A 93 -14.40 -9.10 -5.74
N ILE A 94 -13.42 -9.60 -4.99
CA ILE A 94 -13.14 -11.04 -4.95
C ILE A 94 -14.31 -11.79 -4.30
N THR A 95 -14.87 -11.24 -3.22
CA THR A 95 -16.02 -11.84 -2.55
C THR A 95 -17.26 -11.81 -3.47
N GLN A 96 -17.47 -10.72 -4.21
CA GLN A 96 -18.55 -10.62 -5.19
C GLN A 96 -18.40 -11.65 -6.31
N THR A 97 -17.18 -11.86 -6.82
CA THR A 97 -16.91 -12.85 -7.88
C THR A 97 -17.09 -14.28 -7.36
N LEU A 98 -16.48 -14.63 -6.23
CA LEU A 98 -16.52 -15.98 -5.65
C LEU A 98 -17.93 -16.37 -5.20
N TYR A 99 -18.66 -15.45 -4.57
CA TYR A 99 -20.00 -15.69 -4.05
C TYR A 99 -21.10 -15.17 -4.97
N SER A 100 -20.79 -14.84 -6.23
CA SER A 100 -21.76 -14.35 -7.22
C SER A 100 -22.98 -15.26 -7.30
N ARG A 101 -22.76 -16.57 -7.47
CA ARG A 101 -23.83 -17.58 -7.54
C ARG A 101 -24.67 -17.65 -6.26
N ALA A 102 -24.02 -17.58 -5.10
CA ALA A 102 -24.72 -17.62 -3.81
C ALA A 102 -25.56 -16.36 -3.60
N ASN A 103 -25.04 -15.18 -3.97
CA ASN A 103 -25.76 -13.92 -3.93
C ASN A 103 -26.95 -13.91 -4.88
N THR A 104 -26.77 -14.36 -6.12
CA THR A 104 -27.88 -14.48 -7.09
C THR A 104 -28.95 -15.42 -6.58
N ARG A 105 -28.56 -16.56 -5.99
CA ARG A 105 -29.51 -17.52 -5.43
C ARG A 105 -30.30 -16.93 -4.25
N SER A 106 -29.61 -16.30 -3.30
CA SER A 106 -30.26 -15.64 -2.16
C SER A 106 -31.19 -14.51 -2.62
N ALA A 107 -30.77 -13.68 -3.59
CA ALA A 107 -31.63 -12.66 -4.17
C ALA A 107 -32.89 -13.25 -4.79
N MET A 108 -32.74 -14.35 -5.54
CA MET A 108 -33.86 -15.03 -6.20
C MET A 108 -34.80 -15.71 -5.20
N GLU A 109 -34.28 -16.31 -4.14
CA GLU A 109 -35.08 -16.90 -3.05
C GLU A 109 -35.93 -15.83 -2.36
N HIS A 110 -35.35 -14.68 -2.03
CA HIS A 110 -36.10 -13.55 -1.46
C HIS A 110 -37.10 -12.94 -2.44
N PHE A 111 -36.73 -12.83 -3.72
CA PHE A 111 -37.60 -12.31 -4.76
C PHE A 111 -38.84 -13.21 -4.97
N ASN A 112 -38.63 -14.53 -5.00
CA ASN A 112 -39.71 -15.51 -5.17
C ASN A 112 -40.60 -15.67 -3.93
N ALA A 113 -40.09 -15.33 -2.74
CA ALA A 113 -40.87 -15.34 -1.51
C ALA A 113 -41.97 -14.27 -1.49
N ASN A 114 -41.77 -13.16 -2.21
CA ASN A 114 -42.77 -12.10 -2.31
C ASN A 114 -43.83 -12.45 -3.38
N PRO A 115 -45.11 -12.59 -2.98
CA PRO A 115 -46.17 -13.02 -3.91
C PRO A 115 -46.43 -12.01 -5.03
N GLU A 116 -46.12 -10.73 -4.84
CA GLU A 116 -46.27 -9.65 -5.82
C GLU A 116 -45.29 -9.74 -7.01
N HIS A 117 -44.25 -10.56 -6.90
CA HIS A 117 -43.17 -10.62 -7.89
C HIS A 117 -43.21 -11.87 -8.78
N LYS A 118 -44.16 -12.79 -8.57
CA LYS A 118 -44.23 -14.10 -9.26
C LYS A 118 -44.49 -14.02 -10.77
N THR A 119 -45.05 -12.92 -11.26
CA THR A 119 -45.38 -12.73 -12.68
C THR A 119 -44.32 -11.94 -13.46
N SER A 120 -43.32 -11.40 -12.76
CA SER A 120 -42.28 -10.56 -13.37
C SER A 120 -41.37 -11.29 -14.36
N LYS A 121 -40.89 -10.55 -15.37
CA LYS A 121 -39.99 -11.04 -16.42
C LYS A 121 -38.68 -10.23 -16.45
N ASP A 122 -37.66 -10.79 -17.10
CA ASP A 122 -36.31 -10.20 -17.28
C ASP A 122 -35.65 -9.67 -15.99
N ILE A 123 -35.50 -10.56 -14.99
CA ILE A 123 -34.89 -10.21 -13.69
C ILE A 123 -33.38 -10.05 -13.84
N LYS A 124 -32.86 -8.85 -13.56
CA LYS A 124 -31.42 -8.57 -13.47
C LYS A 124 -31.05 -8.20 -12.04
N ILE A 125 -29.95 -8.78 -11.55
CA ILE A 125 -29.47 -8.60 -10.18
C ILE A 125 -28.13 -7.86 -10.22
N TYR A 126 -28.07 -6.72 -9.55
CA TYR A 126 -26.87 -5.88 -9.43
C TYR A 126 -26.38 -5.91 -7.96
N PRO A 127 -25.31 -6.68 -7.65
CA PRO A 127 -24.74 -6.70 -6.32
C PRO A 127 -23.86 -5.46 -6.08
N ALA A 128 -24.12 -4.73 -5.00
CA ALA A 128 -23.25 -3.69 -4.47
C ALA A 128 -22.71 -4.12 -3.10
N GLY A 129 -21.39 -4.22 -2.94
CA GLY A 129 -20.77 -4.67 -1.69
C GLY A 129 -20.23 -3.50 -0.86
N ARG A 130 -20.37 -3.61 0.46
CA ARG A 130 -19.72 -2.78 1.48
C ARG A 130 -19.02 -3.69 2.49
N MET A 131 -17.78 -3.37 2.84
CA MET A 131 -17.08 -4.06 3.92
C MET A 131 -17.49 -3.42 5.25
N ASP A 132 -17.85 -4.26 6.22
CA ASP A 132 -18.12 -3.89 7.60
C ASP A 132 -17.30 -4.81 8.53
N TYR A 133 -17.17 -4.43 9.79
CA TYR A 133 -16.54 -5.27 10.81
C TYR A 133 -17.64 -5.96 11.64
N GLU A 134 -17.37 -7.17 12.11
CA GLU A 134 -18.26 -7.81 13.08
C GLU A 134 -18.20 -7.01 14.38
N VAL A 135 -19.31 -6.35 14.71
CA VAL A 135 -19.45 -5.66 15.99
C VAL A 135 -19.71 -6.72 17.04
N SER A 136 -18.68 -7.05 17.81
CA SER A 136 -18.87 -7.81 19.04
C SER A 136 -19.37 -6.85 20.11
N GLN A 137 -20.54 -7.10 20.70
CA GLN A 137 -20.97 -6.37 21.88
C GLN A 137 -20.04 -6.75 23.03
N GLY A 138 -19.06 -5.89 23.33
CA GLY A 138 -18.30 -6.01 24.56
C GLY A 138 -19.23 -5.83 25.77
N PRO A 139 -18.89 -6.38 26.95
CA PRO A 139 -19.70 -6.27 28.17
C PRO A 139 -19.96 -4.82 28.63
N THR A 140 -19.21 -3.85 28.09
CA THR A 140 -19.30 -2.41 28.38
C THR A 140 -20.08 -1.59 27.34
N GLY A 141 -20.69 -2.21 26.32
CA GLY A 141 -21.58 -1.49 25.38
C GLY A 141 -20.87 -0.63 24.32
N GLU A 142 -19.54 -0.55 24.32
CA GLU A 142 -18.80 0.07 23.21
C GLU A 142 -18.81 -0.86 21.99
N MET A 143 -19.37 -0.38 20.88
CA MET A 143 -19.38 -1.05 19.59
C MET A 143 -18.00 -0.98 18.92
N ASN A 144 -17.00 -1.64 19.50
CA ASN A 144 -15.71 -1.83 18.84
C ASN A 144 -15.77 -3.08 17.97
N GLY A 145 -15.88 -2.88 16.65
CA GLY A 145 -15.80 -3.97 15.68
C GLY A 145 -14.44 -4.66 15.75
N ASP A 146 -14.42 -6.00 15.78
CA ASP A 146 -13.15 -6.72 15.83
C ASP A 146 -12.46 -6.61 14.46
N PRO A 147 -11.28 -5.97 14.35
CA PRO A 147 -10.56 -5.82 13.08
C PRO A 147 -10.11 -7.16 12.47
N ARG A 148 -10.22 -8.27 13.21
CA ARG A 148 -9.96 -9.63 12.71
C ARG A 148 -11.16 -10.27 12.02
N SER A 149 -12.35 -9.66 12.14
CA SER A 149 -13.62 -10.16 11.64
C SER A 149 -14.17 -9.27 10.51
N SER A 150 -13.49 -9.29 9.37
CA SER A 150 -13.97 -8.56 8.18
C SER A 150 -15.19 -9.27 7.61
N VAL A 151 -16.31 -8.58 7.56
CA VAL A 151 -17.57 -9.05 6.98
C VAL A 151 -17.85 -8.24 5.73
N VAL A 152 -18.31 -8.87 4.65
CA VAL A 152 -18.77 -8.14 3.48
C VAL A 152 -20.29 -8.21 3.43
N ARG A 153 -20.94 -7.05 3.53
CA ARG A 153 -22.38 -6.89 3.34
C ARG A 153 -22.64 -6.56 1.88
N PHE A 154 -23.45 -7.38 1.22
CA PHE A 154 -23.92 -7.09 -0.12
C PHE A 154 -25.34 -6.56 -0.06
N THR A 155 -25.53 -5.36 -0.59
CA THR A 155 -26.84 -4.84 -0.96
C THR A 155 -27.11 -5.32 -2.38
N LEU A 156 -28.15 -6.12 -2.55
CA LEU A 156 -28.56 -6.65 -3.85
C LEU A 156 -29.71 -5.78 -4.35
N ARG A 157 -29.51 -5.19 -5.53
CA ARG A 157 -30.56 -4.46 -6.26
C ARG A 157 -31.13 -5.38 -7.33
N CYS A 158 -32.44 -5.52 -7.36
CA CYS A 158 -33.13 -6.31 -8.35
C CYS A 158 -33.94 -5.39 -9.26
N THR A 159 -33.67 -5.43 -10.56
CA THR A 159 -34.50 -4.77 -11.57
C THR A 159 -35.31 -5.82 -12.31
N TYR A 160 -36.61 -5.60 -12.47
CA TYR A 160 -37.52 -6.52 -13.15
C TYR A 160 -38.55 -5.74 -13.98
N GLU A 161 -39.11 -6.40 -14.99
CA GLU A 161 -40.24 -5.89 -15.76
C GLU A 161 -41.54 -6.41 -15.13
N ALA A 162 -42.42 -5.49 -14.72
CA ALA A 162 -43.74 -5.80 -14.20
C ALA A 162 -44.73 -6.10 -15.34
N ASP A 163 -45.89 -6.69 -15.03
CA ASP A 163 -46.89 -7.09 -16.03
C ASP A 163 -47.43 -5.93 -16.89
N ASN A 164 -47.28 -4.69 -16.40
CA ASN A 164 -47.62 -3.47 -17.11
C ASN A 164 -46.53 -2.98 -18.08
N GLY A 165 -45.44 -3.74 -18.26
CA GLY A 165 -44.28 -3.37 -19.08
C GLY A 165 -43.37 -2.31 -18.45
N ASN A 166 -43.62 -1.91 -17.20
CA ASN A 166 -42.77 -0.95 -16.51
C ASN A 166 -41.58 -1.63 -15.86
N LEU A 167 -40.42 -1.00 -15.97
CA LEU A 167 -39.21 -1.38 -15.26
C LEU A 167 -39.30 -0.94 -13.80
N CYS A 168 -39.36 -1.91 -12.90
CA CYS A 168 -39.34 -1.69 -11.46
C CYS A 168 -37.98 -2.05 -10.89
N THR A 169 -37.54 -1.29 -9.90
CA THR A 169 -36.31 -1.57 -9.15
C THR A 169 -36.66 -1.75 -7.69
N VAL A 170 -36.23 -2.87 -7.10
CA VAL A 170 -36.33 -3.12 -5.66
C VAL A 170 -34.93 -3.13 -5.09
N ASP A 171 -34.69 -2.16 -4.21
CA ASP A 171 -33.50 -2.02 -3.39
C ASP A 171 -33.79 -2.56 -1.98
N GLY A 172 -32.84 -3.28 -1.37
CA GLY A 172 -32.92 -3.54 0.08
C GLY A 172 -32.59 -4.95 0.53
N TYR A 173 -32.33 -5.89 -0.37
CA TYR A 173 -31.91 -7.24 0.04
C TYR A 173 -30.47 -7.20 0.54
N LEU A 174 -30.28 -7.54 1.81
CA LEU A 174 -29.00 -7.43 2.49
C LEU A 174 -28.48 -8.83 2.79
N ASN A 175 -27.49 -9.29 2.04
CA ASN A 175 -26.84 -10.57 2.28
C ASN A 175 -25.52 -10.35 3.00
N ARG A 176 -25.33 -11.01 4.13
CA ARG A 176 -24.11 -10.91 4.94
C ARG A 176 -23.24 -12.13 4.66
N ILE A 177 -22.08 -11.91 4.05
CA ILE A 177 -21.12 -12.98 3.76
C ILE A 177 -19.85 -12.75 4.58
N THR A 178 -19.47 -13.78 5.35
CA THR A 178 -18.18 -13.86 6.01
C THR A 178 -17.18 -14.54 5.07
N PRO A 179 -16.26 -13.80 4.42
CA PRO A 179 -15.29 -14.40 3.51
C PRO A 179 -14.34 -15.33 4.27
N HIS A 180 -13.88 -16.40 3.61
CA HIS A 180 -12.91 -17.31 4.19
C HIS A 180 -11.59 -16.59 4.51
N ARG A 181 -10.87 -17.04 5.56
CA ARG A 181 -9.61 -16.41 6.02
C ARG A 181 -8.57 -16.27 4.90
N LEU A 182 -8.53 -17.21 3.97
CA LEU A 182 -7.63 -17.15 2.80
C LEU A 182 -7.96 -15.99 1.84
N VAL A 183 -9.23 -15.67 1.65
CA VAL A 183 -9.67 -14.54 0.80
C VAL A 183 -9.31 -13.22 1.46
N ILE A 184 -9.45 -13.15 2.79
CA ILE A 184 -9.01 -11.99 3.59
C ILE A 184 -7.49 -11.83 3.48
N LEU A 185 -6.73 -12.91 3.66
CA LEU A 185 -5.27 -12.87 3.55
C LEU A 185 -4.84 -12.44 2.14
N TYR A 186 -5.41 -13.04 1.09
CA TYR A 186 -5.10 -12.69 -0.29
C TYR A 186 -5.39 -11.22 -0.59
N SER A 187 -6.56 -10.72 -0.19
CA SER A 187 -6.91 -9.31 -0.41
C SER A 187 -6.04 -8.34 0.39
N ARG A 188 -5.53 -8.74 1.57
CA ARG A 188 -4.51 -7.96 2.31
C ARG A 188 -3.19 -7.93 1.55
N VAL A 189 -2.71 -9.08 1.10
CA VAL A 189 -1.44 -9.17 0.35
C VAL A 189 -1.53 -8.43 -0.98
N ALA A 190 -2.61 -8.63 -1.74
CA ALA A 190 -2.82 -7.94 -3.01
C ALA A 190 -3.01 -6.43 -2.84
N GLY A 191 -3.70 -6.00 -1.77
CA GLY A 191 -3.81 -4.60 -1.39
C GLY A 191 -2.45 -4.00 -1.05
N PHE A 192 -1.67 -4.70 -0.22
CA PHE A 192 -0.31 -4.30 0.17
C PHE A 192 0.62 -4.18 -1.03
N ILE A 193 0.65 -5.16 -1.93
CA ILE A 193 1.47 -5.13 -3.14
C ILE A 193 1.08 -3.94 -4.01
N LYS A 194 -0.23 -3.71 -4.23
CA LYS A 194 -0.69 -2.55 -5.00
C LYS A 194 -0.27 -1.24 -4.34
N ASN A 195 -0.41 -1.11 -3.03
CA ASN A 195 0.05 0.08 -2.31
C ASN A 195 1.56 0.25 -2.40
N LEU A 196 2.32 -0.84 -2.39
CA LEU A 196 3.77 -0.78 -2.48
C LEU A 196 4.24 -0.18 -3.81
N PHE A 197 3.52 -0.42 -4.91
CA PHE A 197 3.87 0.14 -6.22
C PHE A 197 3.18 1.47 -6.55
N LEU A 198 1.96 1.71 -6.04
CA LEU A 198 1.14 2.86 -6.42
C LEU A 198 1.13 3.97 -5.36
N SER A 199 1.48 3.67 -4.12
CA SER A 199 1.45 4.66 -3.04
C SER A 199 2.75 5.46 -2.99
N PRO A 200 2.68 6.80 -2.84
CA PRO A 200 3.83 7.63 -2.50
C PRO A 200 4.61 7.10 -1.30
N TRP A 201 3.94 6.40 -0.37
CA TRP A 201 4.56 5.82 0.81
C TRP A 201 5.85 5.02 0.54
N PHE A 202 5.83 4.13 -0.47
CA PHE A 202 7.00 3.32 -0.79
C PHE A 202 8.14 4.17 -1.34
N THR A 203 7.84 5.05 -2.30
CA THR A 203 8.85 5.90 -2.95
C THR A 203 9.41 6.94 -1.99
N GLU A 204 8.63 7.37 -1.01
CA GLU A 204 9.04 8.39 -0.06
C GLU A 204 9.81 7.83 1.14
N HIS A 205 9.51 6.62 1.60
CA HIS A 205 10.04 6.08 2.86
C HIS A 205 10.95 4.88 2.64
N ILE A 206 10.50 3.86 1.90
CA ILE A 206 11.20 2.59 1.75
C ILE A 206 12.28 2.64 0.66
N PHE A 207 11.95 3.25 -0.49
CA PHE A 207 12.86 3.33 -1.62
C PHE A 207 14.19 4.01 -1.28
N PRO A 208 14.23 5.17 -0.59
CA PRO A 208 15.49 5.81 -0.21
C PRO A 208 16.35 4.93 0.71
N MET A 209 15.72 4.15 1.60
CA MET A 209 16.44 3.22 2.48
C MET A 209 17.09 2.10 1.69
N LEU A 210 16.33 1.42 0.81
CA LEU A 210 16.84 0.33 -0.01
C LEU A 210 17.96 0.82 -0.94
N PHE A 211 17.78 1.99 -1.54
CA PHE A 211 18.74 2.61 -2.43
C PHE A 211 20.03 3.02 -1.70
N ALA A 212 19.92 3.53 -0.48
CA ALA A 212 21.09 3.85 0.32
C ALA A 212 21.82 2.59 0.80
N LEU A 213 21.10 1.54 1.19
CA LEU A 213 21.70 0.25 1.56
C LEU A 213 22.45 -0.37 0.39
N SER A 214 21.89 -0.34 -0.82
CA SER A 214 22.60 -0.84 -2.01
C SER A 214 23.85 0.00 -2.31
N ALA A 215 23.76 1.34 -2.25
CA ALA A 215 24.90 2.22 -2.45
C ALA A 215 26.01 1.98 -1.40
N THR A 216 25.66 1.89 -0.12
CA THR A 216 26.63 1.57 0.95
C THR A 216 27.24 0.18 0.75
N GLY A 217 26.43 -0.81 0.37
CA GLY A 217 26.91 -2.17 0.09
C GLY A 217 27.91 -2.19 -1.08
N VAL A 218 27.63 -1.44 -2.14
CA VAL A 218 28.54 -1.26 -3.28
C VAL A 218 29.84 -0.58 -2.84
N GLY A 219 29.77 0.47 -2.02
CA GLY A 219 30.97 1.16 -1.54
C GLY A 219 31.86 0.27 -0.66
N ILE A 220 31.26 -0.54 0.22
CA ILE A 220 31.99 -1.52 1.03
C ILE A 220 32.58 -2.63 0.15
N TRP A 221 31.81 -3.12 -0.83
CA TRP A 221 32.28 -4.14 -1.77
C TRP A 221 33.50 -3.64 -2.57
N SER A 222 33.44 -2.44 -3.11
CA SER A 222 34.54 -1.84 -3.86
C SER A 222 35.76 -1.54 -3.01
N TRP A 223 35.57 -1.23 -1.72
CA TRP A 223 36.67 -1.15 -0.77
C TRP A 223 37.36 -2.52 -0.59
N CYS A 224 36.58 -3.59 -0.40
CA CYS A 224 37.13 -4.95 -0.28
C CYS A 224 37.81 -5.47 -1.55
N GLU A 225 37.32 -5.10 -2.74
CA GLU A 225 37.92 -5.53 -4.03
C GLU A 225 39.26 -4.83 -4.31
N MET A 226 39.48 -3.63 -3.77
CA MET A 226 40.72 -2.86 -3.95
C MET A 226 41.80 -3.17 -2.91
N GLN A 227 41.51 -4.07 -1.97
CA GLN A 227 42.39 -4.49 -0.88
C GLN A 227 43.16 -5.75 -1.26
#